data_AF-A0A6L4Z991-F1
#
_entry.id   AF-A0A6L4Z991-F1
#
_cell.length_a   1.000
_cell.length_b   1.000
_cell.length_c   1.000
_cell.angle_alpha   90.00
_cell.angle_beta   90.00
_cell.angle_gamma   90.00
#
_symmetry.space_group_name_H-M   'P 1'
#
loop_
_entity.id
_entity.type
_entity.pdbx_description
1 polymer ?
#
loop_
_entity_poly.entity_id
_entity_poly.type
_entity_poly.pdbx_seq_one_letter_code
_entity_poly.pdbx_strand_id
1 'polypeptide(L)' 'MFFKNVIGQEELKKRLIQSVQEERVSHAQLFSGPGGTGKLAMAIAYAQYMRLPLVP' A
#
# COMPACT_ATOMS: atom_id res chain seq x y z
N MET A 1 -5.34 3.28 -9.35
CA MET A 1 -5.21 1.84 -9.02
C MET A 1 -5.43 1.64 -7.53
N PHE A 2 -6.39 0.81 -7.11
CA PHE A 2 -6.73 0.62 -5.69
C PHE A 2 -6.19 -0.70 -5.14
N PHE A 3 -6.06 -0.84 -3.82
CA PHE A 3 -5.64 -2.09 -3.17
C PHE A 3 -6.50 -3.30 -3.59
N LYS A 4 -7.81 -3.10 -3.81
CA LYS A 4 -8.74 -4.14 -4.30
C LYS A 4 -8.38 -4.68 -5.69
N ASN A 5 -7.59 -3.95 -6.47
CA ASN A 5 -7.15 -4.37 -7.80
C ASN A 5 -5.81 -5.14 -7.76
N VAL A 6 -5.14 -5.20 -6.59
CA VAL A 6 -3.91 -5.97 -6.39
C VAL A 6 -4.30 -7.33 -5.84
N ILE A 7 -4.05 -8.41 -6.58
CA ILE A 7 -4.42 -9.77 -6.16
C ILE A 7 -3.45 -10.27 -5.08
N GLY A 8 -3.98 -10.83 -4.00
CA GLY A 8 -3.20 -11.38 -2.88
C GLY A 8 -2.51 -10.31 -2.03
N GLN A 9 -1.41 -10.68 -1.36
CA GLN A 9 -0.62 -9.79 -0.49
C GLN A 9 -1.45 -9.18 0.68
N GLU A 10 -2.43 -9.90 1.20
CA GLU A 10 -3.41 -9.37 2.17
C GLU A 10 -2.74 -8.87 3.46
N GLU A 11 -1.77 -9.60 3.98
CA GLU A 11 -1.03 -9.18 5.18
C GLU A 11 -0.22 -7.89 4.95
N LEU A 12 0.35 -7.72 3.75
CA LEU A 12 1.04 -6.49 3.39
C LEU A 12 0.04 -5.32 3.29
N LYS A 13 -1.10 -5.52 2.61
CA LYS A 13 -2.14 -4.48 2.51
C LYS A 13 -2.60 -4.01 3.89
N LYS A 14 -2.88 -4.94 4.81
CA LYS A 14 -3.28 -4.62 6.19
C LYS A 14 -2.23 -3.76 6.89
N ARG A 15 -0.95 -4.16 6.85
CA ARG A 15 0.16 -3.40 7.46
C ARG A 15 0.28 -1.98 6.89
N LEU A 16 0.17 -1.85 5.56
CA LEU A 16 0.23 -0.54 4.90
C LEU A 16 -0.93 0.37 5.31
N ILE A 17 -2.16 -0.16 5.29
CA ILE A 17 -3.35 0.58 5.72
C ILE A 17 -3.21 1.02 7.18
N GLN A 18 -2.83 0.10 8.07
CA GLN A 18 -2.63 0.37 9.48
C GLN A 18 -1.57 1.47 9.70
N SER A 19 -0.45 1.43 8.97
CA SER A 19 0.59 2.46 9.12
C SER A 19 0.12 3.88 8.76
N VAL A 20 -0.85 4.01 7.85
CA VAL A 20 -1.45 5.31 7.51
C VAL A 20 -2.48 5.71 8.56
N GLN A 21 -3.32 4.78 9.02
CA GLN A 21 -4.32 5.03 10.05
C GLN A 21 -3.70 5.42 11.40
N GLU A 22 -2.53 4.87 11.72
CA GLU A 22 -1.78 5.21 12.93
C GLU A 22 -0.91 6.47 12.77
N GLU A 23 -0.92 7.11 11.59
CA GLU A 23 -0.02 8.24 11.26
C GLU A 23 1.48 7.88 11.39
N ARG A 24 1.82 6.59 11.27
CA ARG A 24 3.19 6.05 11.41
C ARG A 24 3.76 5.59 10.07
N VAL A 25 3.68 6.46 9.06
CA VAL A 25 4.21 6.15 7.73
C VAL A 25 5.73 6.36 7.67
N SER A 26 6.47 5.33 7.27
CA SER A 26 7.92 5.42 7.04
C SER A 26 8.25 6.43 5.93
N HIS A 27 9.36 7.16 6.10
CA HIS A 27 9.88 8.11 5.09
C HIS A 27 10.08 7.50 3.69
N ALA A 28 10.39 6.21 3.64
CA ALA A 28 10.52 5.45 2.40
C ALA A 28 10.08 4.00 2.62
N GLN A 29 9.58 3.38 1.55
CA GLN A 29 9.27 1.95 1.51
C GLN A 29 9.82 1.33 0.23
N LEU A 30 10.50 0.18 0.38
CA LEU A 30 11.02 -0.61 -0.73
C LEU A 30 10.12 -1.81 -0.98
N PHE A 31 9.52 -1.89 -2.16
CA PHE A 31 8.77 -3.05 -2.62
C PHE A 31 9.68 -3.95 -3.46
N SER A 32 10.19 -5.04 -2.88
CA SER A 32 11.12 -5.98 -3.52
C SER A 32 10.52 -7.38 -3.69
N GLY A 33 11.07 -8.16 -4.64
CA GLY A 33 10.62 -9.52 -4.94
C GLY A 33 10.63 -9.86 -6.44
N PRO A 34 10.26 -11.10 -6.83
CA PRO A 34 10.29 -11.57 -8.21
C PRO A 34 9.43 -10.73 -9.18
N GLY A 35 9.72 -10.80 -10.48
CA GLY A 35 8.89 -10.17 -11.51
C GLY A 35 7.45 -10.70 -11.48
N GLY A 36 6.46 -9.87 -11.83
CA GLY A 36 5.06 -10.28 -11.92
C GLY A 36 4.28 -10.35 -10.59
N THR A 37 4.90 -10.07 -9.44
CA THR A 37 4.23 -10.15 -8.11
C THR A 37 3.42 -8.90 -7.70
N GLY A 38 3.17 -7.98 -8.63
CA GLY A 38 2.34 -6.80 -8.36
C GLY A 38 2.98 -5.70 -7.51
N LYS A 39 4.32 -5.64 -7.40
CA LYS A 39 5.04 -4.64 -6.57
C LYS A 39 4.75 -3.18 -6.96
N LEU A 40 4.83 -2.88 -8.25
CA LEU A 40 4.54 -1.53 -8.76
C LEU A 40 3.08 -1.16 -8.52
N ALA A 41 2.18 -2.10 -8.78
CA ALA A 41 0.75 -1.95 -8.51
C ALA A 41 0.47 -1.66 -7.03
N MET A 42 1.14 -2.37 -6.12
CA MET A 42 1.04 -2.16 -4.68
C MET A 42 1.55 -0.77 -4.28
N ALA A 43 2.71 -0.35 -4.77
CA ALA A 43 3.29 0.97 -4.49
C ALA A 43 2.36 2.10 -4.95
N ILE A 44 1.79 1.99 -6.15
CA ILE A 44 0.85 2.98 -6.71
C ILE A 44 -0.46 2.99 -5.92
N ALA A 45 -0.97 1.83 -5.49
CA ALA A 45 -2.17 1.73 -4.66
C ALA A 45 -1.96 2.36 -3.28
N TYR A 46 -0.83 2.10 -2.65
CA TYR A 46 -0.47 2.67 -1.37
C TYR A 46 -0.32 4.19 -1.43
N ALA A 47 0.39 4.72 -2.43
CA ALA A 47 0.53 6.17 -2.62
C ALA A 47 -0.83 6.86 -2.84
N GLN A 48 -1.75 6.24 -3.56
CA GLN A 48 -3.12 6.76 -3.71
C GLN A 48 -3.91 6.73 -2.40
N TYR A 49 -3.73 5.68 -1.59
CA TYR A 49 -4.38 5.57 -0.29
C TYR A 49 -3.93 6.68 0.65
N MET A 50 -2.63 6.99 0.69
CA MET A 50 -2.08 8.10 1.48
C MET A 50 -2.56 9.49 1.02
N ARG A 51 -2.86 9.67 -0.27
CA ARG A 51 -3.25 10.97 -0.84
C ARG A 51 -4.68 11.37 -0.47
N LEU A 52 -5.58 10.42 -0.31
CA LEU A 52 -6.99 10.73 -0.03
C LEU A 52 -7.13 11.14 1.44
N PRO A 53 -7.80 12.27 1.76
CA PRO A 53 -8.07 12.62 3.14
C PRO A 53 -8.90 11.49 3.77
N LEU A 54 -8.43 10.98 4.91
CA LEU A 54 -9.23 10.14 5.79
C LEU A 54 -10.39 11.01 6.28
N VAL A 55 -11.51 10.99 5.55
CA VAL A 55 -12.76 11.55 6.07
C VAL A 55 -13.20 10.59 7.18
N PRO A 56 -13.37 11.07 8.42
CA PRO A 56 -13.81 10.25 9.55
C PRO A 56 -15.23 9.71 9.35
#